data_AF-A0A0N0SPF0-F1
#
_entry.id   AF-A0A0N0SPF0-F1
#
_cell.length_a   1.000
_cell.length_b   1.000
_cell.length_c   1.000
_cell.angle_alpha   90.00
_cell.angle_beta   90.00
_cell.angle_gamma   90.00
#
_symmetry.space_group_name_H-M   'P 1'
#
loop_
_entity.id
_entity.type
_entity.pdbx_description
1 polymer ?
#
loop_
_entity_poly.entity_id
_entity_poly.type
_entity_poly.pdbx_seq_one_letter_code
_entity_poly.pdbx_strand_id
1 'polypeptide(L)' 'MTWRTVKQLAEAKAPEELFTGQWQNRPSVLDDYKPYLDDRWNEGCANAWKLWEEIVPLGYKGSYQRVRA' A
#
# COMPACT_ATOMS: atom_id res chain seq x y z
N MET A 1 28.06 2.30 1.70
CA MET A 1 26.78 2.84 2.19
C MET A 1 27.04 4.17 2.88
N THR A 2 26.31 5.21 2.52
CA THR A 2 26.54 6.58 3.01
C THR A 2 25.90 6.78 4.39
N TRP A 3 26.70 7.18 5.39
CA TRP A 3 26.31 7.49 6.78
C TRP A 3 25.00 8.30 6.93
N ARG A 4 24.69 9.16 5.95
CA ARG A 4 23.47 9.98 5.91
C ARG A 4 22.17 9.18 5.98
N THR A 5 22.11 8.02 5.31
CA THR A 5 20.89 7.20 5.29
C THR A 5 20.63 6.57 6.66
N VAL A 6 21.68 6.09 7.32
CA VAL A 6 21.62 5.53 8.67
C VAL A 6 21.19 6.60 9.68
N LYS A 7 21.74 7.81 9.55
CA LYS A 7 21.37 8.94 10.41
C LYS A 7 19.89 9.34 10.25
N GLN A 8 19.38 9.42 9.02
CA GLN A 8 17.96 9.71 8.76
C GLN A 8 17.04 8.66 9.39
N LEU A 9 17.36 7.37 9.22
CA LEU A 9 16.59 6.27 9.83
C LEU A 9 16.58 6.33 11.35
N ALA A 10 17.71 6.72 11.97
CA ALA A 10 17.81 6.82 13.43
C ALA A 10 17.14 8.08 14.02
N GLU A 11 17.06 9.18 13.26
CA GLU A 11 16.46 10.44 13.71
C GLU A 11 14.94 10.49 13.47
N ALA A 12 14.42 9.69 12.53
CA ALA A 12 12.99 9.66 12.23
C ALA A 12 12.19 9.17 13.45
N LYS A 13 11.25 10.00 13.91
CA LYS A 13 10.38 9.67 15.05
C LYS A 13 9.12 8.91 14.63
N ALA A 14 8.75 9.05 13.37
CA ALA A 14 7.60 8.40 12.77
C ALA A 14 7.97 7.95 11.35
N PRO A 15 7.42 6.83 10.86
CA PRO A 15 7.73 6.31 9.53
C PRO A 15 7.42 7.32 8.42
N GLU A 16 6.48 8.24 8.63
CA GLU A 16 6.10 9.29 7.70
C GLU A 16 7.24 10.29 7.43
N GLU A 17 8.14 10.51 8.37
CA GLU A 17 9.29 11.42 8.20
C GLU A 17 10.32 10.86 7.19
N LEU A 18 10.29 9.55 6.95
CA LEU A 18 11.14 8.86 5.97
C LEU A 18 10.53 8.88 4.56
N PHE A 19 9.26 9.26 4.43
CA PHE A 19 8.53 9.27 3.17
C PHE A 19 8.92 10.47 2.29
N THR A 20 10.17 10.45 1.81
CA THR A 20 10.76 11.53 1.01
C THR A 20 11.06 11.06 -0.42
N GLY A 21 10.74 11.88 -1.43
CA GLY A 21 11.13 11.67 -2.83
C GLY A 21 9.99 11.63 -3.85
N GLN A 22 10.37 11.74 -5.13
CA GLN A 22 9.46 11.86 -6.29
C GLN A 22 8.52 10.66 -6.55
N TRP A 23 8.71 9.56 -5.82
CA TRP A 23 7.93 8.33 -5.93
C TRP A 23 6.94 8.13 -4.78
N GLN A 24 6.91 9.06 -3.82
CA GLN A 24 5.95 9.11 -2.72
C GLN A 24 4.62 9.72 -3.21
N ASN A 25 3.49 9.25 -2.69
CA ASN A 25 2.12 9.74 -2.99
C ASN A 25 1.68 9.63 -4.46
N ARG A 26 2.20 8.66 -5.23
CA ARG A 26 1.64 8.39 -6.56
C ARG A 26 0.27 7.75 -6.41
N PRO A 27 -0.80 8.36 -6.96
CA PRO A 27 -2.10 7.74 -6.95
C PRO A 27 -2.04 6.44 -7.75
N SER A 28 -2.33 5.34 -7.07
CA SER A 28 -2.52 4.02 -7.65
C SER A 28 -4.02 3.82 -7.91
N VAL A 29 -4.34 3.07 -8.96
CA VAL A 29 -5.73 2.59 -9.21
C VAL A 29 -6.25 1.75 -8.03
N LEU A 30 -5.35 1.22 -7.20
CA LEU A 30 -5.70 0.49 -5.98
C LEU A 30 -6.11 1.42 -4.81
N ASP A 31 -5.73 2.70 -4.83
CA ASP A 31 -5.97 3.62 -3.72
C ASP A 31 -7.46 3.86 -3.47
N ASP A 32 -8.26 3.88 -4.52
CA ASP A 32 -9.73 3.99 -4.43
C ASP A 32 -10.38 2.78 -3.74
N TYR A 33 -9.70 1.62 -3.76
CA TYR A 33 -10.17 0.38 -3.15
C TYR A 33 -9.54 0.09 -1.78
N LYS A 34 -8.54 0.88 -1.35
CA LYS A 34 -7.88 0.71 -0.04
C LYS A 34 -8.85 0.64 1.14
N PRO A 35 -9.86 1.54 1.26
CA PRO A 35 -10.79 1.48 2.39
C PRO A 35 -11.53 0.14 2.45
N TYR A 36 -11.95 -0.38 1.30
CA TYR A 36 -12.62 -1.67 1.19
C TYR A 36 -11.69 -2.84 1.57
N LEU A 37 -10.45 -2.80 1.09
CA LEU A 37 -9.45 -3.82 1.40
C LEU A 37 -9.08 -3.82 2.89
N ASP A 38 -8.96 -2.64 3.51
CA ASP A 38 -8.68 -2.49 4.94
C ASP A 38 -9.83 -3.01 5.81
N ASP A 39 -11.09 -2.72 5.44
CA ASP A 39 -12.26 -3.27 6.13
C ASP A 39 -12.27 -4.81 6.08
N ARG A 40 -12.06 -5.39 4.89
CA ARG A 40 -12.01 -6.85 4.72
C ARG A 40 -10.82 -7.48 5.43
N TRP A 41 -9.69 -6.78 5.50
CA TRP A 41 -8.52 -7.21 6.26
C TRP A 41 -8.82 -7.25 7.76
N ASN A 42 -9.47 -6.22 8.29
CA ASN A 42 -9.89 -6.14 9.70
C ASN A 42 -10.95 -7.20 10.06
N GLU A 43 -11.79 -7.60 9.09
CA GLU A 43 -12.70 -8.75 9.22
C GLU A 43 -11.98 -10.12 9.22
N GLY A 44 -10.67 -10.15 9.03
CA GLY A 44 -9.84 -11.36 8.99
C GLY A 44 -9.72 -12.00 7.61
N CYS A 45 -10.19 -11.33 6.55
CA CYS A 45 -10.08 -11.80 5.17
C CYS A 45 -8.70 -11.43 4.58
N ALA A 46 -7.64 -12.12 5.02
CA ALA A 46 -6.27 -11.92 4.54
C ALA A 46 -5.99 -12.59 3.16
N ASN A 47 -7.03 -13.04 2.46
CA ASN A 47 -6.87 -13.72 1.17
C ASN A 47 -6.93 -12.70 0.02
N ALA A 48 -5.75 -12.29 -0.45
CA ALA A 48 -5.60 -11.36 -1.57
C ALA A 48 -6.33 -11.80 -2.86
N TRP A 49 -6.52 -13.10 -3.08
CA TRP A 49 -7.28 -13.59 -4.23
C TRP A 49 -8.76 -13.25 -4.12
N LYS A 50 -9.36 -13.49 -2.95
CA LYS A 50 -10.77 -13.14 -2.67
C LYS A 50 -10.99 -11.64 -2.78
N LEU A 51 -10.06 -10.86 -2.23
CA LEU A 51 -10.09 -9.40 -2.32
C LEU A 51 -10.04 -8.92 -3.77
N TRP A 52 -9.20 -9.54 -4.61
CA TRP A 52 -9.13 -9.21 -6.04
C TRP A 52 -10.44 -9.57 -6.77
N GLU A 53 -11.01 -10.76 -6.52
CA GLU A 53 -12.30 -11.16 -7.08
C GLU A 53 -13.45 -10.23 -6.68
N GLU A 54 -13.41 -9.67 -5.46
CA GLU A 54 -14.40 -8.72 -4.95
C GLU A 54 -14.28 -7.32 -5.60
N ILE A 55 -13.06 -6.84 -5.90
CA ILE A 55 -12.86 -5.51 -6.49
C ILE A 55 -12.96 -5.47 -8.02
N VAL A 56 -12.73 -6.59 -8.71
CA VAL A 56 -12.91 -6.68 -10.18
C VAL A 56 -14.31 -6.24 -10.65
N PRO A 57 -15.42 -6.73 -10.07
CA PRO A 57 -16.76 -6.26 -10.44
C PRO A 57 -17.04 -4.82 -10.00
N LEU A 58 -16.32 -4.29 -9.00
CA LEU A 58 -16.35 -2.88 -8.60
C LEU A 58 -15.60 -1.96 -9.59
N GLY A 59 -15.15 -2.50 -10.74
CA GLY A 59 -14.50 -1.74 -11.80
C GLY A 59 -12.98 -1.70 -11.72
N TYR A 60 -12.36 -2.52 -10.87
CA TYR A 60 -10.90 -2.55 -10.74
C TYR A 60 -10.24 -3.04 -12.03
N LYS A 61 -9.39 -2.19 -12.61
CA LYS A 61 -8.65 -2.47 -13.86
C LYS A 61 -7.21 -2.93 -13.62
N GLY A 62 -6.81 -3.10 -12.36
CA GLY A 62 -5.45 -3.52 -12.02
C GLY A 62 -5.28 -5.04 -12.02
N SER A 63 -4.02 -5.48 -11.94
CA SER A 63 -3.69 -6.91 -11.86
C SER A 63 -3.78 -7.42 -10.42
N TYR A 64 -4.03 -8.72 -10.28
CA TYR A 64 -3.95 -9.44 -8.99
C TYR A 64 -2.62 -9.19 -8.27
N GLN A 65 -1.51 -9.14 -9.02
CA GLN A 65 -0.18 -8.92 -8.46
C GLN A 65 -0.06 -7.60 -7.70
N ARG A 66 -0.86 -6.58 -8.05
CA ARG A 66 -0.92 -5.32 -7.30
C ARG A 66 -1.71 -5.40 -6.00
N VAL A 67 -2.66 -6.32 -5.89
CA VAL A 67 -3.44 -6.55 -4.65
C VAL A 67 -2.65 -7.38 -3.65
N ARG A 68 -1.74 -8.23 -4.15
CA ARG A 68 -0.89 -9.11 -3.34
C ARG A 68 0.39 -8.43 -2.81
N ALA A 69 0.96 -7.51 -3.58
CA ALA A 69 2.28 -6.94 -3.34
C ALA A 69 2.29 -6.00 -2.13
#